data_AF-A0AAV9CNE7-F1
#
_entry.id   AF-A0AAV9CNE7-F1
#
_cell.length_a   1.000
_cell.length_b   1.000
_cell.length_c   1.000
_cell.angle_alpha   90.00
_cell.angle_beta   90.00
_cell.angle_gamma   90.00
#
_symmetry.space_group_name_H-M   'P 1'
#
loop_
_entity.id
_entity.type
_entity.pdbx_description
1 polymer ?
#
loop_
_entity_poly.entity_id
_entity_poly.type
_entity_poly.pdbx_seq_one_letter_code
_entity_poly.pdbx_strand_id
1 'polypeptide(L)'
;MCKGLIIKRIQDSMISEGKKRIIYLGDGKGDYCPLLKLGEGDFMMPRKNYPVWELITSNPLLLKAEIHEWSDAEELEKVLLKLINIVLLAEKKTPDLLSMDWKLEPVSRLSHEAFPQVLRVPH
;
A
#
# COMPACT_ATOMS: atom_id res chain seq x y z
N MET A 1 -11.86 3.56 -13.12
CA MET A 1 -11.92 2.68 -11.94
C MET A 1 -11.79 3.54 -10.69
N CYS A 2 -12.71 3.47 -9.73
CA CYS A 2 -12.64 4.29 -8.51
C CYS A 2 -11.96 3.52 -7.38
N LYS A 3 -10.64 3.75 -7.20
CA LYS A 3 -9.84 3.07 -6.17
C LYS A 3 -10.37 3.33 -4.74
N GLY A 4 -10.96 4.51 -4.50
CA GLY A 4 -11.57 4.84 -3.20
C GLY A 4 -12.77 3.95 -2.84
N LEU A 5 -13.58 3.53 -3.82
CA LEU A 5 -14.66 2.56 -3.57
C LEU A 5 -14.12 1.16 -3.26
N ILE A 6 -13.00 0.78 -3.87
CA ILE A 6 -12.34 -0.50 -3.60
C ILE A 6 -11.79 -0.52 -2.16
N ILE A 7 -11.10 0.55 -1.73
CA ILE A 7 -10.63 0.67 -0.34
C ILE A 7 -11.78 0.56 0.66
N LYS A 8 -12.90 1.22 0.39
CA LYS A 8 -14.07 1.11 1.27
C LYS A 8 -14.58 -0.32 1.39
N ARG A 9 -14.70 -1.05 0.27
CA ARG A 9 -15.09 -2.47 0.28
C ARG A 9 -14.12 -3.36 1.05
N ILE A 10 -12.81 -3.08 0.93
CA ILE A 10 -11.77 -3.79 1.69
C ILE A 10 -11.95 -3.51 3.18
N GLN A 11 -12.10 -2.24 3.58
CA GLN A 11 -12.37 -1.86 4.97
C GLN A 11 -13.62 -2.55 5.52
N ASP A 12 -14.72 -2.55 4.76
CA ASP A 12 -15.98 -3.22 5.15
C ASP A 12 -15.78 -4.73 5.38
N SER A 13 -14.93 -5.40 4.56
CA SER A 13 -14.59 -6.82 4.74
C SER A 13 -13.69 -7.10 5.95
N MET A 14 -12.91 -6.12 6.41
CA MET A 14 -12.01 -6.26 7.55
C MET A 14 -12.72 -6.10 8.89
N ILE A 15 -13.94 -5.54 8.92
CA ILE A 15 -14.68 -5.25 10.17
C ILE A 15 -14.84 -6.51 11.04
N SER A 16 -15.07 -7.68 10.44
CA SER A 16 -15.22 -8.95 11.15
C SER A 16 -13.91 -9.60 11.60
N GLU A 17 -12.76 -9.10 11.11
CA GLU A 17 -11.45 -9.74 11.28
C GLU A 17 -10.54 -9.00 12.29
N GLY A 18 -11.10 -8.07 13.06
CA GLY A 18 -10.37 -7.29 14.07
C GLY A 18 -9.75 -6.00 13.55
N LYS A 19 -8.90 -5.37 14.38
CA LYS A 19 -8.26 -4.07 14.05
C LYS A 19 -7.11 -4.25 13.06
N LYS A 20 -7.43 -4.36 11.77
CA LYS A 20 -6.44 -4.34 10.69
C LYS A 20 -6.03 -2.91 10.34
N ARG A 21 -4.80 -2.75 9.87
CA ARG A 21 -4.24 -1.48 9.35
C ARG A 21 -3.97 -1.61 7.86
N ILE A 22 -4.22 -0.53 7.12
CA ILE A 22 -3.96 -0.45 5.69
C ILE A 22 -2.66 0.32 5.46
N ILE A 23 -1.76 -0.24 4.65
CA ILE A 23 -0.61 0.47 4.08
C ILE A 23 -0.92 0.63 2.58
N TYR A 24 -1.17 1.86 2.14
CA TYR A 24 -1.48 2.17 0.74
C TYR A 24 -0.28 2.77 0.04
N LEU A 25 0.09 2.25 -1.14
CA LEU A 25 1.18 2.79 -1.97
C LEU A 25 0.58 3.42 -3.24
N GLY A 26 1.09 4.57 -3.65
CA GLY A 26 0.63 5.21 -4.89
C GLY A 26 1.50 6.37 -5.35
N ASP A 27 1.36 6.72 -6.62
CA ASP A 27 2.10 7.80 -7.29
C ASP A 27 1.17 8.70 -8.13
N GLY A 28 0.07 8.17 -8.65
CA GLY A 28 -0.82 8.87 -9.56
C GLY A 28 -1.92 9.71 -8.90
N LYS A 29 -2.50 10.65 -9.66
CA LYS A 29 -3.64 11.47 -9.18
C LYS A 29 -4.83 10.63 -8.68
N GLY A 30 -5.04 9.47 -9.30
CA GLY A 30 -6.11 8.54 -8.91
C GLY A 30 -5.94 7.91 -7.52
N ASP A 31 -4.76 8.05 -6.92
CA ASP A 31 -4.44 7.52 -5.58
C ASP A 31 -4.77 8.50 -4.45
N TYR A 32 -5.13 9.75 -4.78
CA TYR A 32 -5.56 10.72 -3.78
C TYR A 32 -6.94 10.40 -3.17
N CYS A 33 -7.88 9.86 -3.97
CA CYS A 33 -9.21 9.52 -3.47
C CYS A 33 -9.19 8.39 -2.40
N PRO A 34 -8.45 7.28 -2.59
CA PRO A 34 -8.16 6.29 -1.55
C PRO A 34 -7.68 6.89 -0.23
N LEU A 35 -6.79 7.89 -0.32
CA LEU A 35 -6.16 8.51 0.84
C LEU A 35 -7.17 9.19 1.77
N LEU A 36 -8.25 9.76 1.21
CA LEU A 36 -9.36 10.34 1.97
C LEU A 36 -10.23 9.30 2.69
N LYS A 37 -10.05 8.01 2.39
CA LYS A 37 -10.78 6.91 3.04
C LYS A 37 -9.97 6.23 4.14
N LEU A 38 -8.66 6.47 4.17
CA LEU A 38 -7.79 5.92 5.21
C LEU A 38 -8.06 6.63 6.54
N GLY A 39 -8.00 5.85 7.63
CA GLY A 39 -8.26 6.30 8.99
C GLY A 39 -6.99 6.58 9.78
N GLU A 40 -7.18 6.88 11.06
CA GLU A 40 -6.06 6.99 12.01
C GLU A 40 -5.40 5.62 12.22
N GLY A 41 -4.08 5.60 12.16
CA GLY A 41 -3.28 4.37 12.26
C GLY A 41 -3.09 3.62 10.95
N ASP A 42 -3.75 4.04 9.87
CA ASP A 42 -3.40 3.63 8.51
C ASP A 42 -2.20 4.45 8.00
N PHE A 43 -1.53 3.92 6.98
CA PHE A 43 -0.34 4.51 6.38
C PHE A 43 -0.53 4.73 4.88
N MET A 44 -0.05 5.87 4.39
CA MET A 44 0.06 6.17 2.96
C MET A 44 1.51 6.37 2.58
N MET A 45 1.90 5.76 1.46
CA MET A 45 3.24 5.82 0.92
C MET A 45 3.24 6.47 -0.47
N PRO A 46 3.24 7.82 -0.57
CA PRO A 46 3.24 8.52 -1.84
C PRO A 46 4.64 8.58 -2.46
N ARG A 47 4.74 8.35 -3.76
CA ARG A 47 6.01 8.55 -4.47
C ARG A 47 6.34 10.05 -4.60
N LYS A 48 7.52 10.47 -4.15
CA LYS A 48 7.98 11.87 -4.25
C LYS A 48 8.04 12.34 -5.69
N ASN A 49 7.65 13.59 -5.90
CA ASN A 49 7.68 14.27 -7.21
C ASN A 49 6.73 13.63 -8.24
N TYR A 50 5.72 12.89 -7.79
CA TYR A 50 4.64 12.38 -8.61
C TYR A 50 3.31 13.03 -8.21
N PRO A 51 2.27 12.96 -9.07
CA PRO A 51 1.06 13.76 -8.88
C PRO A 51 0.33 13.58 -7.54
N VAL A 52 0.38 12.40 -6.92
CA VAL A 52 -0.25 12.21 -5.60
C VAL A 52 0.49 12.99 -4.50
N TRP A 53 1.82 13.09 -4.59
CA TRP A 53 2.65 13.81 -3.62
C TRP A 53 2.36 15.31 -3.64
N GLU A 54 2.19 15.88 -4.83
CA GLU A 54 1.80 17.29 -4.99
C GLU A 54 0.43 17.58 -4.36
N LEU A 55 -0.54 16.68 -4.55
CA LEU A 55 -1.88 16.82 -3.97
C LEU A 55 -1.87 16.74 -2.43
N ILE A 56 -1.04 15.86 -1.88
CA ILE A 56 -0.88 15.70 -0.42
C ILE A 56 -0.22 16.94 0.18
N THR A 57 0.89 17.40 -0.41
CA THR A 57 1.65 18.54 0.12
C THR A 57 0.88 19.85 -0.01
N SER A 58 -0.03 19.97 -0.97
CA SER A 58 -0.90 21.14 -1.14
C SER A 58 -1.96 21.29 -0.04
N ASN A 59 -2.44 20.19 0.55
CA ASN A 59 -3.44 20.24 1.62
C ASN A 59 -3.35 19.02 2.57
N PRO A 60 -2.38 19.02 3.49
CA PRO A 60 -2.16 17.87 4.39
C PRO A 60 -3.24 17.72 5.47
N LEU A 61 -3.99 18.78 5.78
CA LEU A 61 -4.94 18.81 6.90
C LEU A 61 -6.17 17.90 6.71
N LEU A 62 -6.45 17.46 5.49
CA LEU A 62 -7.59 16.59 5.18
C LEU A 62 -7.30 15.11 5.41
N LEU A 63 -6.04 14.74 5.69
CA LEU A 63 -5.59 13.35 5.74
C LEU A 63 -5.47 12.87 7.18
N LYS A 64 -6.04 11.69 7.45
CA LYS A 64 -5.98 11.04 8.77
C LYS A 64 -4.87 9.99 8.89
N ALA A 65 -4.47 9.42 7.74
CA ALA A 65 -3.40 8.45 7.67
C ALA A 65 -2.03 9.13 7.80
N GLU A 66 -1.06 8.39 8.36
CA GLU A 66 0.32 8.84 8.44
C GLU A 66 0.98 8.73 7.05
N ILE A 67 1.70 9.78 6.65
CA ILE A 67 2.30 9.88 5.31
C ILE A 67 3.79 9.50 5.38
N HIS A 68 4.20 8.57 4.51
CA HIS A 68 5.57 8.08 4.40
C HIS A 68 6.02 8.02 2.93
N GLU A 69 6.56 9.12 2.46
CA GLU A 69 7.18 9.24 1.14
C GLU A 69 8.26 8.20 0.79
N TRP A 70 8.45 8.00 -0.52
CA TRP A 70 9.59 7.27 -1.08
C TRP A 70 9.94 7.80 -2.48
N SER A 71 11.19 7.65 -2.90
CA SER A 71 11.67 8.16 -4.20
C SER A 71 12.04 7.05 -5.18
N ASP A 72 12.66 5.99 -4.66
CA ASP A 72 13.15 4.83 -5.39
C ASP A 72 12.80 3.51 -4.68
N ALA A 73 13.21 2.40 -5.27
CA ALA A 73 12.88 1.06 -4.78
C ALA A 73 13.53 0.74 -3.42
N GLU A 74 14.74 1.25 -3.16
CA GLU A 74 15.46 0.99 -1.91
C GLU A 74 14.79 1.74 -0.75
N GLU A 75 14.44 3.02 -0.97
CA GLU A 75 13.66 3.79 -0.01
C GLU A 75 12.29 3.14 0.23
N LEU A 76 11.61 2.71 -0.84
CA LEU A 76 10.32 2.04 -0.74
C LEU A 76 10.39 0.81 0.15
N GLU A 77 11.36 -0.07 -0.10
CA GLU A 77 11.57 -1.30 0.69
C GLU A 77 11.81 -0.96 2.16
N LYS A 78 12.76 -0.05 2.43
CA LYS A 78 13.13 0.35 3.79
C LYS A 78 11.94 0.92 4.57
N VAL A 79 11.18 1.81 3.94
CA VAL A 79 10.00 2.42 4.57
C VAL A 79 8.92 1.37 4.80
N LEU A 80 8.61 0.53 3.81
CA LEU A 80 7.58 -0.49 3.94
C LEU A 80 7.89 -1.47 5.07
N LEU A 81 9.12 -1.99 5.13
CA LEU A 81 9.57 -2.90 6.19
C LEU A 81 9.49 -2.23 7.57
N LYS A 82 9.85 -0.96 7.68
CA LYS A 82 9.71 -0.20 8.92
C LYS A 82 8.25 -0.14 9.37
N LEU A 83 7.31 0.16 8.47
CA LEU A 83 5.89 0.25 8.79
C LEU A 83 5.30 -1.10 9.20
N ILE A 84 5.65 -2.17 8.48
CA ILE A 84 5.24 -3.54 8.85
C ILE A 84 5.73 -3.89 10.25
N ASN A 85 6.99 -3.58 10.58
CA ASN A 85 7.52 -3.80 11.93
C ASN A 85 6.78 -3.00 13.00
N ILE A 86 6.43 -1.73 12.73
CA ILE A 86 5.61 -0.91 13.63
C ILE A 86 4.24 -1.58 13.85
N VAL A 87 3.62 -2.10 12.80
CA VAL A 87 2.33 -2.78 12.87
C VAL A 87 2.43 -4.01 13.78
N LEU A 88 3.39 -4.90 13.49
CA LEU A 88 3.60 -6.14 14.25
C LEU A 88 3.97 -5.89 15.73
N LEU A 89 4.77 -4.86 16.02
CA LEU A 89 5.13 -4.52 17.40
C LEU A 89 3.95 -3.98 18.20
N ALA A 90 3.06 -3.22 17.56
CA ALA A 90 1.84 -2.76 18.21
C ALA A 90 0.85 -3.92 18.47
N GLU A 91 0.85 -4.95 17.63
CA GLU A 91 0.05 -6.18 17.83
C GLU A 91 0.64 -7.10 18.90
N LYS A 92 1.97 -7.21 19.02
CA LYS A 92 2.61 -7.99 20.11
C LYS A 92 2.41 -7.41 21.51
N LYS A 93 2.10 -6.11 21.61
CA LYS A 93 1.74 -5.46 22.88
C LYS A 93 0.31 -5.78 23.33
N THR A 94 -0.51 -6.35 22.44
CA THR A 94 -1.82 -6.92 22.75
C THR A 94 -1.68 -8.43 22.83
N PRO A 95 -2.10 -9.11 23.92
CA PRO A 95 -1.93 -10.54 24.00
C PRO A 95 -2.86 -11.23 22.98
N ASP A 96 -2.17 -11.82 22.00
CA ASP A 96 -2.59 -12.92 21.14
C ASP A 96 -3.38 -12.60 19.86
N LEU A 97 -2.81 -13.12 18.76
CA LEU A 97 -3.44 -13.72 17.58
C LEU A 97 -2.89 -13.17 16.26
N LEU A 98 -1.68 -13.55 15.84
CA LEU A 98 -1.35 -13.69 14.42
C LEU A 98 -0.27 -14.77 14.22
N SER A 99 -0.74 -16.00 14.08
CA SER A 99 -0.06 -17.00 13.25
C SER A 99 -0.48 -16.73 11.80
N MET A 100 0.40 -16.13 11.01
CA MET A 100 0.29 -16.18 9.56
C MET A 100 1.64 -16.58 8.97
N ASP A 101 1.71 -17.86 8.60
CA ASP A 101 2.72 -18.43 7.72
C ASP A 101 2.57 -17.82 6.32
N TRP A 102 3.16 -16.65 6.11
CA TRP A 102 3.41 -16.16 4.76
C TRP A 102 4.65 -16.89 4.22
N LYS A 103 4.44 -18.03 3.57
CA LYS A 103 5.54 -18.66 2.82
C LYS A 103 5.79 -17.83 1.57
N LEU A 104 6.79 -16.96 1.61
CA LEU A 104 7.49 -16.59 0.39
C LEU A 104 8.32 -17.79 -0.05
N GLU A 105 7.77 -18.55 -0.99
CA GLU A 105 8.64 -19.41 -1.78
C GLU A 105 9.44 -18.51 -2.73
N PRO A 106 10.78 -18.58 -2.73
CA PRO A 106 11.60 -17.88 -3.71
C PRO A 106 11.21 -18.37 -5.10
N VAL A 107 10.87 -17.45 -6.01
CA VAL A 107 10.70 -17.77 -7.43
C VAL A 107 12.03 -18.31 -7.94
N SER A 108 12.12 -19.63 -7.98
CA SER A 108 13.23 -20.34 -8.59
C SER A 108 13.18 -20.02 -10.08
N ARG A 109 14.27 -19.45 -10.61
CA ARG A 109 14.46 -19.16 -12.04
C ARG A 109 14.22 -20.42 -12.86
N LEU A 110 13.03 -20.54 -13.45
CA LEU A 110 12.76 -21.50 -14.50
C LEU A 110 13.24 -20.91 -15.83
N SER A 111 14.11 -21.69 -16.47
CA SER A 111 14.75 -21.47 -17.75
C SER A 111 13.75 -21.08 -18.85
N HIS A 112 14.08 -20.05 -19.62
CA HIS A 112 13.56 -19.64 -20.93
C HIS A 112 12.29 -20.35 -21.43
N GLU A 113 11.12 -19.76 -21.17
CA GLU A 113 9.96 -19.89 -22.04
C GLU A 113 9.68 -18.54 -22.71
N ALA A 114 9.48 -18.57 -24.02
CA ALA A 114 9.36 -17.40 -24.86
C ALA A 114 8.16 -16.53 -24.46
N PHE A 115 8.43 -15.23 -24.25
CA PHE A 115 7.39 -14.22 -24.03
C PHE A 115 6.34 -14.26 -25.16
N PRO A 116 5.03 -14.17 -24.85
CA PRO A 116 4.01 -14.02 -25.88
C PRO A 116 4.23 -12.72 -26.66
N GLN A 117 4.17 -12.80 -28.00
CA GLN A 117 4.34 -11.63 -28.85
C GLN A 117 3.28 -10.58 -28.56
N VAL A 118 3.74 -9.34 -28.35
CA VAL A 118 2.90 -8.17 -28.13
C VAL A 118 2.08 -7.88 -29.39
N LEU A 119 0.75 -7.85 -29.26
CA LEU A 119 -0.14 -7.41 -30.32
C LEU A 119 0.05 -5.90 -30.57
N ARG A 120 0.34 -5.52 -31.82
CA ARG A 120 0.44 -4.11 -32.21
C ARG A 120 -0.95 -3.50 -32.32
N VAL A 121 -1.12 -2.33 -31.73
CA VAL A 121 -2.32 -1.50 -31.85
C VAL A 121 -2.32 -0.83 -33.24
N PRO A 122 -3.40 -0.95 -34.03
CA PRO A 122 -3.51 -0.24 -35.30
C PRO A 122 -3.57 1.29 -35.09
N HIS A 123 -2.88 2.02 -35.96
CA HIS A 123 -2.95 3.48 -36.07
C HIS A 123 -4.22 3.92 -36.79
#